data_AF-I2K7Y6-F1
#
_entry.id   AF-I2K7Y6-F1
#
_cell.length_a   1.000
_cell.length_b   1.000
_cell.length_c   1.000
_cell.angle_alpha   90.00
_cell.angle_beta   90.00
_cell.angle_gamma   90.00
#
_symmetry.space_group_name_H-M   'P 1'
#
loop_
_entity.id
_entity.type
_entity.pdbx_description
1 polymer ?
#
loop_
_entity_poly.entity_id
_entity_poly.type
_entity_poly.pdbx_seq_one_letter_code
_entity_poly.pdbx_strand_id
1 'polypeptide(L)'
;MTDFRFIFKLFLLAFTTLHPLLASDTPSNVTLEPSHTNILAGTKWHLIEFQSMDDAQGIKRTDDPSKYTMNLHEDGTVTMKLNCNIAKGTWSIKEGQSPISGQFQFGKLATTRAFCPPPSMDVFISMQVPYIRSYLFKDEKLYLSLMADGGIFVWKKDTDESMEMKADPKLETAIRSLYPDYNDKLINPIYGVKKARYVYGHVDLNEDGNSEVFVYLMGSIFCGTGGCNLLLFTEEENGYRLIDQFATTRIPVIVSNEKNHGWKNITWLKSGGGYPSLYLTYMFNGKHYVETQSTSSKKVPEGKPYLSGELTFHDGIPLEPNK
;
A
#
# COMPACT_ATOMS: atom_id res chain seq x y z
N MET A 1 49.06 35.78 45.57
CA MET A 1 50.17 35.56 46.52
C MET A 1 49.94 34.18 47.12
N THR A 2 50.72 33.12 46.93
CA THR A 2 52.11 32.89 46.50
C THR A 2 52.12 31.36 46.25
N ASP A 3 52.29 30.85 45.04
CA ASP A 3 53.55 30.36 44.45
C ASP A 3 54.33 29.37 45.36
N PHE A 4 54.49 28.10 44.93
CA PHE A 4 55.81 27.48 44.70
C PHE A 4 55.73 25.99 44.31
N ARG A 5 56.37 25.69 43.17
CA ARG A 5 56.77 24.37 42.68
C ARG A 5 57.83 23.73 43.59
N PHE A 6 57.93 22.41 43.62
CA PHE A 6 59.22 21.73 43.68
C PHE A 6 59.20 20.37 42.96
N ILE A 7 60.35 20.08 42.38
CA ILE A 7 60.65 19.05 41.36
C ILE A 7 61.46 17.92 42.02
N PHE A 8 61.57 16.80 41.29
CA PHE A 8 62.68 15.84 41.26
C PHE A 8 62.63 14.64 42.23
N LYS A 9 62.48 13.44 41.67
CA LYS A 9 63.63 12.51 41.54
C LYS A 9 63.31 11.32 40.63
N LEU A 10 64.21 11.09 39.70
CA LEU A 10 64.31 9.95 38.80
C LEU A 10 65.10 8.85 39.53
N PHE A 11 64.65 7.59 39.52
CA PHE A 11 65.50 6.43 39.78
C PHE A 11 65.09 5.24 38.90
N LEU A 12 66.11 4.46 38.58
CA LEU A 12 66.29 3.57 37.44
C LEU A 12 65.89 2.11 37.76
N LEU A 13 65.60 1.35 36.68
CA LEU A 13 65.78 -0.10 36.46
C LEU A 13 64.83 -1.11 37.14
N ALA A 14 64.08 -1.87 36.33
CA ALA A 14 64.35 -3.29 36.08
C ALA A 14 63.39 -3.89 35.03
N PHE A 15 63.95 -4.72 34.15
CA PHE A 15 63.31 -5.47 33.07
C PHE A 15 62.42 -6.61 33.59
N THR A 16 61.21 -6.75 33.04
CA THR A 16 60.57 -8.05 32.77
C THR A 16 59.69 -7.96 31.53
N THR A 17 59.81 -8.98 30.69
CA THR A 17 59.20 -9.14 29.36
C THR A 17 57.68 -9.31 29.45
N LEU A 18 56.91 -8.37 28.86
CA LEU A 18 55.49 -8.58 28.55
C LEU A 18 55.31 -8.78 27.03
N HIS A 19 54.57 -9.81 26.68
CA HIS A 19 54.07 -10.07 25.33
C HIS A 19 53.14 -8.92 24.87
N PRO A 20 53.19 -8.47 23.61
CA PRO A 20 52.19 -7.54 23.11
C PRO A 20 50.90 -8.32 22.80
N LEU A 21 49.88 -8.13 23.63
CA LEU A 21 48.49 -8.37 23.24
C LEU A 21 48.02 -7.10 22.50
N LEU A 22 48.09 -7.10 21.17
CA LEU A 22 47.46 -6.06 20.35
C LEU A 22 45.97 -6.38 20.21
N ALA A 23 45.17 -5.83 21.11
CA ALA A 23 43.75 -5.61 20.89
C ALA A 23 43.49 -4.11 21.07
N SER A 24 43.64 -3.36 19.99
CA SER A 24 43.17 -1.98 19.91
C SER A 24 41.75 -1.98 19.35
N ASP A 25 40.77 -2.35 20.18
CA ASP A 25 39.37 -2.04 19.88
C ASP A 25 39.17 -0.54 20.16
N THR A 26 39.15 0.23 19.09
CA THR A 26 38.63 1.60 19.12
C THR A 26 37.11 1.50 19.20
N PRO A 27 36.44 2.11 20.19
CA PRO A 27 34.98 2.20 20.17
C PRO A 27 34.60 3.11 19.00
N SER A 28 34.07 2.49 17.95
CA SER A 28 33.48 3.22 16.84
C SER A 28 32.27 3.98 17.39
N ASN A 29 32.40 5.31 17.48
CA ASN A 29 31.28 6.21 17.69
C ASN A 29 30.38 6.09 16.45
N VAL A 30 29.39 5.20 16.51
CA VAL A 30 28.33 5.12 15.51
C VAL A 30 27.42 6.33 15.76
N THR A 31 27.68 7.41 15.03
CA THR A 31 26.73 8.50 14.89
C THR A 31 25.48 7.92 14.23
N LEU A 32 24.40 7.74 15.01
CA LEU A 32 23.07 7.45 14.47
C LEU A 32 22.61 8.72 13.72
N GLU A 33 22.87 8.76 12.42
CA GLU A 33 22.22 9.73 11.51
C GLU A 33 20.69 9.57 11.65
N PRO A 34 19.93 10.66 11.88
CA PRO A 34 18.49 10.58 11.93
C PRO A 34 17.97 10.14 10.55
N SER A 35 17.33 8.98 10.50
CA SER A 35 16.60 8.52 9.31
C SER A 35 15.41 9.45 9.07
N HIS A 36 15.60 10.52 8.30
CA HIS A 36 14.49 11.27 7.75
C HIS A 36 13.78 10.37 6.73
N THR A 37 12.70 9.71 7.17
CA THR A 37 11.85 8.89 6.31
C THR A 37 11.10 9.82 5.37
N ASN A 38 11.49 9.84 4.09
CA ASN A 38 10.77 10.54 3.03
C ASN A 38 9.35 9.97 2.93
N ILE A 39 8.35 10.75 3.34
CA ILE A 39 6.94 10.30 3.44
C ILE A 39 6.30 9.96 2.09
N LEU A 40 6.91 10.37 0.98
CA LEU A 40 6.44 10.10 -0.37
C LEU A 40 7.14 8.90 -1.01
N ALA A 41 8.23 8.40 -0.42
CA ALA A 41 8.93 7.23 -0.94
C ALA A 41 8.08 5.96 -0.79
N GLY A 42 8.08 5.11 -1.81
CA GLY A 42 7.31 3.86 -1.83
C GLY A 42 5.79 4.05 -1.96
N THR A 43 5.32 5.22 -2.40
CA THR A 43 3.88 5.55 -2.44
C THR A 43 3.29 5.50 -3.85
N LYS A 44 2.04 5.08 -3.94
CA LYS A 44 1.23 5.08 -5.17
C LYS A 44 0.13 6.12 -5.07
N TRP A 45 -0.33 6.65 -6.21
CA TRP A 45 -1.27 7.76 -6.30
C TRP A 45 -2.16 7.68 -7.54
N HIS A 46 -3.38 8.23 -7.42
CA HIS A 46 -4.31 8.46 -8.52
C HIS A 46 -4.57 9.95 -8.72
N LEU A 47 -4.61 10.42 -9.97
CA LEU A 47 -4.95 11.81 -10.25
C LEU A 47 -6.46 12.05 -10.07
N ILE A 48 -6.80 13.05 -9.27
CA ILE A 48 -8.19 13.50 -9.06
C ILE A 48 -8.51 14.65 -10.01
N GLU A 49 -7.72 15.72 -9.93
CA GLU A 49 -7.99 16.94 -10.68
C GLU A 49 -6.74 17.80 -10.86
N PHE A 50 -6.84 18.72 -11.81
CA PHE A 50 -5.96 19.85 -11.97
C PHE A 50 -6.76 21.13 -11.72
N GLN A 51 -6.28 21.96 -10.80
CA GLN A 51 -6.86 23.26 -10.47
C GLN A 51 -6.03 24.35 -11.16
N SER A 52 -6.60 25.01 -12.16
CA SER A 52 -5.98 26.17 -12.78
C SER A 52 -6.10 27.40 -11.88
N MET A 53 -5.11 28.29 -11.93
CA MET A 53 -5.22 29.62 -11.32
C MET A 53 -5.86 30.64 -12.29
N ASP A 54 -6.11 30.24 -13.54
CA ASP A 54 -6.92 30.98 -14.50
C ASP A 54 -8.39 30.56 -14.36
N ASP A 55 -9.23 31.48 -13.87
CA ASP A 55 -10.66 31.27 -13.65
C ASP A 55 -11.40 30.85 -14.92
N ALA A 56 -10.91 31.23 -16.12
CA ALA A 56 -11.51 30.80 -17.38
C ALA A 56 -11.28 29.31 -17.68
N GLN A 57 -10.19 28.73 -17.16
CA GLN A 57 -9.85 27.32 -17.30
C GLN A 57 -10.45 26.44 -16.19
N GLY A 58 -10.53 26.98 -14.97
CA GLY A 58 -11.17 26.33 -13.83
C GLY A 58 -10.54 24.98 -13.43
N ILE A 59 -11.39 24.02 -13.03
CA ILE A 59 -10.97 22.70 -12.55
C ILE A 59 -11.16 21.65 -13.65
N LYS A 60 -10.09 20.92 -13.98
CA LYS A 60 -10.12 19.78 -14.91
C LYS A 60 -10.04 18.47 -14.13
N ARG A 61 -11.07 17.63 -14.25
CA ARG A 61 -11.17 16.33 -13.56
C ARG A 61 -10.86 15.16 -14.48
N THR A 62 -10.37 14.07 -13.90
CA THR A 62 -10.25 12.79 -14.60
C THR A 62 -11.65 12.16 -14.76
N ASP A 63 -11.88 11.51 -15.89
CA ASP A 63 -13.08 10.71 -16.15
C ASP A 63 -13.01 9.37 -15.41
N ASP A 64 -11.80 8.81 -15.31
CA ASP A 64 -11.49 7.58 -14.59
C ASP A 64 -10.08 7.70 -13.96
N PRO A 65 -9.97 7.84 -12.63
CA PRO A 65 -8.69 7.94 -11.94
C PRO A 65 -7.75 6.73 -12.12
N SER A 66 -8.26 5.55 -12.49
CA SER A 66 -7.44 4.35 -12.74
C SER A 66 -6.61 4.46 -14.05
N LYS A 67 -6.97 5.41 -14.91
CA LYS A 67 -6.21 5.76 -16.11
C LYS A 67 -4.97 6.59 -15.79
N TYR A 68 -4.92 7.28 -14.66
CA TYR A 68 -3.87 8.23 -14.32
C TYR A 68 -3.25 7.90 -12.97
N THR A 69 -2.17 7.11 -12.99
CA THR A 69 -1.49 6.64 -11.78
C THR A 69 -0.06 7.11 -11.71
N MET A 70 0.47 7.23 -10.51
CA MET A 70 1.87 7.57 -10.23
C MET A 70 2.40 6.70 -9.10
N ASN A 71 3.54 6.05 -9.33
CA ASN A 71 4.28 5.31 -8.32
C ASN A 71 5.64 5.98 -8.09
N LEU A 72 5.84 6.50 -6.88
CA LEU A 72 7.08 7.12 -6.39
C LEU A 72 7.89 6.05 -5.67
N HIS A 73 8.84 5.42 -6.36
CA HIS A 73 9.64 4.32 -5.81
C HIS A 73 10.67 4.82 -4.80
N GLU A 74 11.05 3.97 -3.85
CA GLU A 74 12.02 4.30 -2.79
C GLU A 74 13.42 4.62 -3.32
N ASP A 75 13.78 4.08 -4.49
CA ASP A 75 15.07 4.31 -5.15
C ASP A 75 15.16 5.65 -5.89
N GLY A 76 14.14 6.51 -5.77
CA GLY A 76 14.07 7.81 -6.44
C GLY A 76 13.62 7.72 -7.91
N THR A 77 13.16 6.55 -8.37
CA THR A 77 12.53 6.42 -9.69
C THR A 77 11.02 6.64 -9.62
N VAL A 78 10.41 7.03 -10.74
CA VAL A 78 8.96 7.19 -10.87
C VAL A 78 8.45 6.46 -12.11
N THR A 79 7.30 5.81 -11.97
CA THR A 79 6.49 5.31 -13.11
C THR A 79 5.11 5.97 -13.05
N MET A 80 4.64 6.49 -14.18
CA MET A 80 3.27 7.01 -14.32
C MET A 80 2.54 6.30 -15.45
N LYS A 81 1.26 5.99 -15.22
CA LYS A 81 0.30 5.67 -16.29
C LYS A 81 -0.45 6.95 -16.62
N LEU A 82 -0.43 7.36 -17.88
CA LEU A 82 -1.11 8.54 -18.42
C LEU A 82 -2.10 8.07 -19.48
N ASN A 83 -3.26 7.61 -19.02
CA ASN A 83 -4.24 6.90 -19.82
C ASN A 83 -3.65 5.62 -20.44
N CYS A 84 -3.33 5.65 -21.73
CA CYS A 84 -2.70 4.56 -22.45
C CYS A 84 -1.17 4.69 -22.51
N ASN A 85 -0.62 5.87 -22.19
CA ASN A 85 0.81 6.13 -22.21
C ASN A 85 1.47 5.79 -20.87
N ILE A 86 2.74 5.41 -20.90
CA ILE A 86 3.56 5.20 -19.70
C ILE A 86 4.70 6.21 -19.70
N ALA A 87 4.91 6.89 -18.58
CA ALA A 87 6.06 7.75 -18.33
C ALA A 87 6.97 7.13 -17.27
N LYS A 88 8.29 7.24 -17.45
CA LYS A 88 9.30 6.79 -16.49
C LYS A 88 10.40 7.83 -16.33
N GLY A 89 10.95 7.96 -15.13
CA GLY A 89 12.13 8.79 -14.87
C GLY A 89 12.49 8.80 -13.40
N THR A 90 12.95 9.94 -12.90
CA THR A 90 13.32 10.11 -11.49
C THR A 90 12.47 11.19 -10.82
N TRP A 91 12.43 11.15 -9.49
CA TRP A 91 11.81 12.17 -8.66
C TRP A 91 12.69 12.46 -7.45
N SER A 92 12.54 13.65 -6.89
CA SER A 92 13.19 14.03 -5.63
C SER A 92 12.36 15.07 -4.88
N ILE A 93 12.56 15.10 -3.57
CA ILE A 93 12.05 16.17 -2.71
C ILE A 93 13.17 16.80 -1.89
N LYS A 94 12.93 18.05 -1.50
CA LYS A 94 13.66 18.70 -0.42
C LYS A 94 12.63 19.20 0.60
N GLU A 95 12.62 18.58 1.77
CA GLU A 95 11.68 18.92 2.85
C GLU A 95 11.87 20.39 3.28
N GLY A 96 10.74 21.02 3.61
CA GLY A 96 10.72 22.35 4.20
C GLY A 96 10.89 22.28 5.72
N GLN A 97 10.16 23.13 6.45
CA GLN A 97 10.14 23.10 7.91
C GLN A 97 9.41 21.88 8.48
N SER A 98 8.68 21.14 7.64
CA SER A 98 7.89 19.96 8.02
C SER A 98 7.95 18.92 6.88
N PRO A 99 7.96 17.61 7.17
CA PRO A 99 8.04 16.56 6.15
C PRO A 99 6.86 16.56 5.18
N ILE A 100 5.72 17.15 5.57
CA ILE A 100 4.51 17.21 4.73
C ILE A 100 4.56 18.29 3.64
N SER A 101 5.59 19.13 3.58
CA SER A 101 5.68 20.20 2.58
C SER A 101 7.12 20.51 2.21
N GLY A 102 7.35 20.90 0.96
CA GLY A 102 8.70 21.25 0.51
C GLY A 102 8.79 21.40 -1.01
N GLN A 103 10.01 21.30 -1.52
CA GLN A 103 10.26 21.29 -2.95
C GLN A 103 10.06 19.87 -3.50
N PHE A 104 9.48 19.79 -4.69
CA PHE A 104 9.27 18.55 -5.42
C PHE A 104 9.75 18.74 -6.85
N GLN A 105 10.48 17.77 -7.39
CA GLN A 105 10.93 17.81 -8.77
C GLN A 105 10.90 16.43 -9.42
N PHE A 106 10.38 16.37 -10.64
CA PHE A 106 10.67 15.27 -11.54
C PHE A 106 11.95 15.55 -12.31
N GLY A 107 12.77 14.50 -12.47
CA GLY A 107 13.82 14.48 -13.47
C GLY A 107 13.25 14.35 -14.88
N LYS A 108 14.11 13.99 -15.84
CA LYS A 108 13.67 13.77 -17.22
C LYS A 108 12.74 12.55 -17.30
N LEU A 109 11.50 12.78 -17.73
CA LEU A 109 10.54 11.71 -17.97
C LEU A 109 10.57 11.25 -19.44
N ALA A 110 10.82 9.97 -19.67
CA ALA A 110 10.62 9.30 -20.95
C ALA A 110 9.17 8.80 -21.02
N THR A 111 8.42 9.24 -22.04
CA THR A 111 7.00 8.89 -22.20
C THR A 111 6.77 8.23 -23.56
N THR A 112 5.93 7.20 -23.59
CA THR A 112 5.43 6.64 -24.85
C THR A 112 4.59 7.66 -25.62
N ARG A 113 4.36 7.44 -26.92
CA ARG A 113 3.60 8.36 -27.79
C ARG A 113 2.42 7.65 -28.47
N ALA A 114 1.67 6.88 -27.69
CA ALA A 114 0.42 6.30 -28.15
C ALA A 114 -0.67 7.39 -28.22
N PHE A 115 -1.59 7.24 -29.17
CA PHE A 115 -2.76 8.10 -29.27
C PHE A 115 -3.85 7.57 -28.33
N CYS A 116 -4.02 8.21 -27.17
CA CYS A 116 -4.99 7.74 -26.18
C CYS A 116 -6.42 8.15 -26.57
N PRO A 117 -7.42 7.26 -26.36
CA PRO A 117 -8.82 7.59 -26.67
C PRO A 117 -9.29 8.84 -25.90
N PRO A 118 -9.94 9.81 -26.56
CA PRO A 118 -10.53 10.95 -25.88
C PRO A 118 -11.79 10.55 -25.07
N PRO A 119 -12.12 11.28 -23.98
CA PRO A 119 -11.37 12.40 -23.42
C PRO A 119 -10.08 11.91 -22.72
N SER A 120 -8.99 12.66 -22.88
CA SER A 120 -7.70 12.30 -22.30
C SER A 120 -6.95 13.51 -21.75
N MET A 121 -6.22 13.30 -20.66
CA MET A 121 -5.33 14.27 -20.01
C MET A 121 -3.86 13.95 -20.22
N ASP A 122 -3.52 12.89 -20.97
CA ASP A 122 -2.15 12.41 -21.16
C ASP A 122 -1.20 13.49 -21.69
N VAL A 123 -1.53 14.14 -22.80
CA VAL A 123 -0.70 15.22 -23.38
C VAL A 123 -0.60 16.41 -22.42
N PHE A 124 -1.72 16.78 -21.81
CA PHE A 124 -1.78 17.90 -20.87
C PHE A 124 -0.85 17.67 -19.67
N ILE A 125 -0.93 16.49 -19.03
CA ILE A 125 -0.09 16.14 -17.89
C ILE A 125 1.38 16.11 -18.32
N SER A 126 1.71 15.43 -19.43
CA SER A 126 3.10 15.35 -19.92
C SER A 126 3.73 16.72 -20.18
N MET A 127 2.96 17.71 -20.64
CA MET A 127 3.44 19.07 -20.85
C MET A 127 3.64 19.86 -19.55
N GLN A 128 2.80 19.64 -18.54
CA GLN A 128 2.79 20.42 -17.29
C GLN A 128 3.75 19.87 -16.23
N VAL A 129 4.00 18.56 -16.20
CA VAL A 129 4.83 17.90 -15.19
C VAL A 129 6.25 18.52 -15.01
N PRO A 130 6.96 18.96 -16.07
CA PRO A 130 8.26 19.64 -15.91
C PRO A 130 8.21 20.96 -15.12
N TYR A 131 7.03 21.52 -14.90
CA TYR A 131 6.82 22.81 -14.23
C TYR A 131 6.51 22.67 -12.73
N ILE A 132 6.32 21.45 -12.22
CA ILE A 132 6.07 21.19 -10.78
C ILE A 132 7.31 21.57 -9.96
N ARG A 133 7.11 22.29 -8.85
CA ARG A 133 8.20 22.76 -7.98
C ARG A 133 8.00 22.51 -6.50
N SER A 134 6.78 22.31 -6.04
CA SER A 134 6.52 22.11 -4.61
C SER A 134 5.46 21.05 -4.38
N TYR A 135 5.51 20.47 -3.18
CA TYR A 135 4.49 19.57 -2.69
C TYR A 135 3.91 20.04 -1.36
N LEU A 136 2.64 19.69 -1.16
CA LEU A 136 1.99 19.66 0.14
C LEU A 136 1.25 18.33 0.24
N PHE A 137 1.48 17.60 1.32
CA PHE A 137 0.70 16.45 1.70
C PHE A 137 -0.27 16.86 2.81
N LYS A 138 -1.57 16.79 2.53
CA LYS A 138 -2.63 17.17 3.46
C LYS A 138 -3.91 16.42 3.15
N ASP A 139 -4.62 15.96 4.17
CA ASP A 139 -5.92 15.28 4.02
C ASP A 139 -5.83 14.09 3.02
N GLU A 140 -4.77 13.28 3.16
CA GLU A 140 -4.44 12.12 2.30
C GLU A 140 -4.28 12.43 0.80
N LYS A 141 -4.14 13.72 0.47
CA LYS A 141 -3.89 14.19 -0.88
C LYS A 141 -2.50 14.77 -0.98
N LEU A 142 -1.87 14.50 -2.11
CA LEU A 142 -0.64 15.12 -2.54
C LEU A 142 -0.98 16.22 -3.55
N TYR A 143 -0.74 17.46 -3.14
CA TYR A 143 -0.85 18.65 -3.96
C TYR A 143 0.52 18.93 -4.56
N LEU A 144 0.63 18.89 -5.90
CA LEU A 144 1.85 19.24 -6.62
C LEU A 144 1.63 20.55 -7.35
N SER A 145 2.22 21.63 -6.83
CA SER A 145 2.05 22.97 -7.37
C SER A 145 3.10 23.28 -8.43
N LEU A 146 2.63 23.89 -9.53
CA LEU A 146 3.48 24.38 -10.60
C LEU A 146 4.12 25.71 -10.22
N MET A 147 5.22 26.05 -10.90
CA MET A 147 5.79 27.40 -10.79
C MET A 147 4.87 28.48 -11.35
N ALA A 148 5.09 29.71 -10.88
CA ALA A 148 4.42 30.93 -11.36
C ALA A 148 2.88 30.83 -11.34
N ASP A 149 2.33 30.20 -10.29
CA ASP A 149 0.89 29.98 -10.14
C ASP A 149 0.27 29.26 -11.35
N GLY A 150 1.02 28.37 -12.00
CA GLY A 150 0.56 27.63 -13.18
C GLY A 150 -0.56 26.62 -12.91
N GLY A 151 -0.93 26.43 -11.64
CA GLY A 151 -1.97 25.50 -11.19
C GLY A 151 -1.44 24.41 -10.25
N ILE A 152 -2.35 23.54 -9.83
CA ILE A 152 -2.08 22.50 -8.83
C ILE A 152 -2.64 21.18 -9.33
N PHE A 153 -1.80 20.14 -9.38
CA PHE A 153 -2.28 18.77 -9.50
C PHE A 153 -2.65 18.22 -8.12
N VAL A 154 -3.85 17.66 -8.01
CA VAL A 154 -4.34 17.01 -6.80
C VAL A 154 -4.36 15.50 -7.04
N TRP A 155 -3.47 14.81 -6.33
CA TRP A 155 -3.37 13.37 -6.34
C TRP A 155 -3.94 12.83 -5.03
N LYS A 156 -4.77 11.80 -5.11
CA LYS A 156 -5.16 11.04 -3.92
C LYS A 156 -4.17 9.91 -3.75
N LYS A 157 -3.73 9.66 -2.52
CA LYS A 157 -2.91 8.49 -2.24
C LYS A 157 -3.70 7.27 -2.72
N ASP A 158 -3.03 6.41 -3.48
CA ASP A 158 -3.41 5.01 -3.58
C ASP A 158 -2.94 4.39 -2.25
N THR A 159 -3.51 4.92 -1.17
CA THR A 159 -3.73 4.13 0.02
C THR A 159 -4.64 3.07 -0.49
N ASP A 160 -4.24 1.84 -0.26
CA ASP A 160 -5.19 0.81 -0.05
C ASP A 160 -6.09 1.24 1.13
N GLU A 161 -7.01 2.20 0.92
CA GLU A 161 -8.04 2.62 1.89
C GLU A 161 -8.96 1.45 2.20
N SER A 162 -8.81 0.37 1.45
CA SER A 162 -9.41 -0.91 1.68
C SER A 162 -8.53 -1.90 2.44
N MET A 163 -7.34 -1.58 2.94
CA MET A 163 -6.59 -2.48 3.83
C MET A 163 -6.18 -1.82 5.15
N GLU A 164 -6.81 -2.29 6.22
CA GLU A 164 -6.43 -2.05 7.59
C GLU A 164 -5.31 -3.01 8.02
N MET A 165 -4.27 -2.42 8.61
CA MET A 165 -3.10 -3.14 9.14
C MET A 165 -3.07 -3.18 10.67
N LYS A 166 -4.14 -2.71 11.31
CA LYS A 166 -4.29 -2.70 12.76
C LYS A 166 -5.13 -3.89 13.21
N ALA A 167 -4.63 -4.62 14.21
CA ALA A 167 -5.34 -5.74 14.80
C ALA A 167 -6.72 -5.34 15.36
N ASP A 168 -7.72 -6.17 15.08
CA ASP A 168 -9.06 -6.08 15.65
C ASP A 168 -9.37 -7.37 16.44
N PRO A 169 -9.36 -7.33 17.79
CA PRO A 169 -9.61 -8.51 18.61
C PRO A 169 -11.00 -9.15 18.43
N LYS A 170 -12.03 -8.35 18.10
CA LYS A 170 -13.39 -8.87 17.85
C LYS A 170 -13.41 -9.60 16.50
N LEU A 171 -12.77 -9.04 15.48
CA LEU A 171 -12.66 -9.68 14.17
C LEU A 171 -11.85 -10.97 14.24
N GLU A 172 -10.72 -10.97 14.94
CA GLU A 172 -9.91 -12.18 15.15
C GLU A 172 -10.68 -13.29 15.87
N THR A 173 -11.53 -12.91 16.82
CA THR A 173 -12.42 -13.86 17.50
C THR A 173 -13.45 -14.45 16.53
N ALA A 174 -14.04 -13.63 15.67
CA ALA A 174 -14.95 -14.09 14.62
C ALA A 174 -14.24 -15.04 13.64
N ILE A 175 -13.05 -14.67 13.14
CA ILE A 175 -12.24 -15.52 12.24
C ILE A 175 -11.94 -16.87 12.89
N ARG A 176 -11.41 -16.88 14.12
CA ARG A 176 -11.04 -18.13 14.83
C ARG A 176 -12.22 -19.05 15.10
N SER A 177 -13.42 -18.48 15.30
CA SER A 177 -14.64 -19.28 15.50
C SER A 177 -15.05 -20.08 14.25
N LEU A 178 -14.70 -19.60 13.06
CA LEU A 178 -14.95 -20.29 11.78
C LEU A 178 -13.93 -21.40 11.50
N TYR A 179 -12.76 -21.36 12.15
CA TYR A 179 -11.66 -22.29 11.93
C TYR A 179 -11.16 -22.91 13.24
N PRO A 180 -11.97 -23.76 13.91
CA PRO A 180 -11.56 -24.45 15.13
C PRO A 180 -10.29 -25.31 14.94
N ASP A 181 -10.06 -25.78 13.72
CA ASP A 181 -8.88 -26.59 13.37
C ASP A 181 -7.59 -25.76 13.25
N TYR A 182 -7.66 -24.44 13.13
CA TYR A 182 -6.49 -23.56 13.20
C TYR A 182 -6.04 -23.42 14.66
N ASN A 183 -5.31 -24.42 15.17
CA ASN A 183 -4.89 -24.53 16.57
C ASN A 183 -3.39 -24.85 16.73
N ASP A 184 -2.88 -24.67 17.95
CA ASP A 184 -1.46 -24.87 18.29
C ASP A 184 -0.90 -26.25 17.93
N LYS A 185 -1.74 -27.30 17.94
CA LYS A 185 -1.31 -28.65 17.56
C LYS A 185 -1.06 -28.78 16.06
N LEU A 186 -1.86 -28.04 15.27
CA LEU A 186 -1.71 -27.99 13.82
C LEU A 186 -0.50 -27.15 13.41
N ILE A 187 -0.18 -26.09 14.17
CA ILE A 187 1.00 -25.26 13.93
C ILE A 187 2.26 -26.00 14.37
N ASN A 188 2.80 -26.79 13.47
CA ASN A 188 3.96 -27.63 13.73
C ASN A 188 5.00 -27.50 12.60
N PRO A 189 6.26 -27.11 12.93
CA PRO A 189 7.35 -27.05 11.96
C PRO A 189 7.58 -28.36 11.18
N ILE A 190 7.28 -29.52 11.79
CA ILE A 190 7.45 -30.84 11.19
C ILE A 190 6.47 -31.06 10.02
N TYR A 191 5.25 -30.55 10.13
CA TYR A 191 4.22 -30.64 9.08
C TYR A 191 4.20 -29.42 8.15
N GLY A 192 5.11 -28.46 8.35
CA GLY A 192 5.26 -27.28 7.50
C GLY A 192 4.14 -26.23 7.64
N VAL A 193 3.18 -26.42 8.55
CA VAL A 193 2.09 -25.47 8.78
C VAL A 193 2.58 -24.34 9.69
N LYS A 194 2.59 -23.13 9.15
CA LYS A 194 3.03 -21.92 9.85
C LYS A 194 1.82 -21.13 10.37
N LYS A 195 2.06 -20.24 11.32
CA LYS A 195 1.07 -19.24 11.76
C LYS A 195 0.52 -18.48 10.55
N ALA A 196 -0.76 -18.17 10.60
CA ALA A 196 -1.44 -17.38 9.60
C ALA A 196 -1.36 -15.88 9.90
N ARG A 197 -1.69 -15.09 8.90
CA ARG A 197 -1.83 -13.64 8.95
C ARG A 197 -3.09 -13.24 8.21
N TYR A 198 -3.56 -12.02 8.41
CA TYR A 198 -4.72 -11.50 7.70
C TYR A 198 -4.57 -10.01 7.40
N VAL A 199 -5.33 -9.56 6.42
CA VAL A 199 -5.60 -8.15 6.16
C VAL A 199 -7.09 -8.00 5.95
N TYR A 200 -7.64 -6.82 6.22
CA TYR A 200 -9.07 -6.61 6.07
C TYR A 200 -9.39 -5.20 5.59
N GLY A 201 -10.59 -5.01 5.06
CA GLY A 201 -11.02 -3.79 4.42
C GLY A 201 -12.50 -3.54 4.56
N HIS A 202 -12.87 -2.26 4.70
CA HIS A 202 -14.26 -1.86 4.85
C HIS A 202 -14.88 -1.43 3.52
N VAL A 203 -16.09 -1.91 3.26
CA VAL A 203 -16.91 -1.52 2.11
C VAL A 203 -18.38 -1.60 2.45
N ASP A 204 -19.13 -0.54 2.16
CA ASP A 204 -20.58 -0.58 2.23
C ASP A 204 -21.14 -1.18 0.92
N LEU A 205 -21.42 -2.49 0.95
CA LEU A 205 -21.88 -3.25 -0.22
C LEU A 205 -23.38 -3.10 -0.43
N ASN A 206 -24.15 -2.92 0.63
CA ASN A 206 -25.59 -2.82 0.57
C ASN A 206 -26.11 -1.36 0.57
N GLU A 207 -25.25 -0.40 0.89
CA GLU A 207 -25.52 1.04 1.06
C GLU A 207 -26.49 1.35 2.20
N ASP A 208 -26.42 0.60 3.30
CA ASP A 208 -27.19 0.85 4.52
C ASP A 208 -26.50 1.81 5.50
N GLY A 209 -25.26 2.23 5.19
CA GLY A 209 -24.45 3.12 6.02
C GLY A 209 -23.55 2.42 7.03
N ASN A 210 -23.68 1.11 7.22
CA ASN A 210 -22.74 0.27 7.93
C ASN A 210 -21.86 -0.47 6.91
N SER A 211 -20.55 -0.47 7.13
CA SER A 211 -19.64 -1.15 6.21
C SER A 211 -19.57 -2.65 6.50
N GLU A 212 -19.61 -3.45 5.44
CA GLU A 212 -19.10 -4.81 5.47
C GLU A 212 -17.57 -4.84 5.49
N VAL A 213 -17.03 -5.97 5.96
CA VAL A 213 -15.60 -6.18 6.12
C VAL A 213 -15.16 -7.38 5.30
N PHE A 214 -14.34 -7.12 4.28
CA PHE A 214 -13.58 -8.17 3.61
C PHE A 214 -12.38 -8.55 4.47
N VAL A 215 -12.13 -9.84 4.69
CA VAL A 215 -10.95 -10.35 5.39
C VAL A 215 -10.24 -11.36 4.52
N TYR A 216 -9.01 -11.06 4.11
CA TYR A 216 -8.18 -11.96 3.31
C TYR A 216 -7.19 -12.68 4.21
N LEU A 217 -7.33 -14.02 4.27
CA LEU A 217 -6.52 -14.87 5.14
C LEU A 217 -5.29 -15.36 4.41
N MET A 218 -4.13 -15.25 5.05
CA MET A 218 -2.84 -15.63 4.50
C MET A 218 -2.20 -16.72 5.35
N GLY A 219 -1.65 -17.74 4.70
CA GLY A 219 -0.99 -18.86 5.37
C GLY A 219 -1.32 -20.18 4.69
N SER A 220 -0.48 -21.19 4.87
CA SER A 220 -0.60 -22.48 4.17
C SER A 220 -1.93 -23.20 4.42
N ILE A 221 -2.59 -22.94 5.56
CA ILE A 221 -3.90 -23.51 5.88
C ILE A 221 -5.05 -22.82 5.14
N PHE A 222 -4.89 -21.54 4.79
CA PHE A 222 -5.93 -20.72 4.15
C PHE A 222 -5.71 -20.52 2.65
N CYS A 223 -4.53 -20.88 2.15
CA CYS A 223 -4.11 -20.61 0.78
C CYS A 223 -3.83 -21.90 0.00
N GLY A 224 -4.31 -21.93 -1.24
CA GLY A 224 -3.94 -22.93 -2.25
C GLY A 224 -3.38 -22.27 -3.51
N THR A 225 -3.17 -23.05 -4.57
CA THR A 225 -2.63 -22.54 -5.85
C THR A 225 -3.58 -21.61 -6.60
N GLY A 226 -4.88 -21.66 -6.30
CA GLY A 226 -5.90 -20.78 -6.87
C GLY A 226 -5.99 -19.41 -6.21
N GLY A 227 -5.49 -19.27 -4.97
CA GLY A 227 -5.67 -18.10 -4.14
C GLY A 227 -5.89 -18.48 -2.66
N CYS A 228 -6.25 -17.51 -1.84
CA CYS A 228 -6.52 -17.72 -0.42
C CYS A 228 -7.99 -17.50 -0.06
N ASN A 229 -8.39 -17.92 1.13
CA ASN A 229 -9.74 -17.68 1.63
C ASN A 229 -9.99 -16.18 1.83
N LEU A 230 -11.15 -15.74 1.35
CA LEU A 230 -11.71 -14.41 1.63
C LEU A 230 -12.98 -14.60 2.46
N LEU A 231 -13.11 -13.88 3.56
CA LEU A 231 -14.33 -13.79 4.36
C LEU A 231 -15.00 -12.45 4.11
N LEU A 232 -16.33 -12.43 4.20
CA LEU A 232 -17.13 -11.22 4.19
C LEU A 232 -17.97 -11.18 5.46
N PHE A 233 -17.75 -10.19 6.30
CA PHE A 233 -18.51 -9.96 7.52
C PHE A 233 -19.34 -8.69 7.43
N THR A 234 -20.35 -8.58 8.27
CA THR A 234 -20.95 -7.30 8.65
C THR A 234 -20.65 -7.05 10.13
N GLU A 235 -20.47 -5.79 10.50
CA GLU A 235 -20.22 -5.39 11.88
C GLU A 235 -21.54 -5.39 12.69
N GLU A 236 -21.47 -5.91 13.91
CA GLU A 236 -22.57 -5.89 14.87
C GLU A 236 -22.08 -5.29 16.20
N GLU A 237 -23.00 -4.89 17.08
CA GLU A 237 -22.70 -4.20 18.35
C GLU A 237 -21.55 -4.85 19.15
N ASN A 238 -21.50 -6.19 19.15
CA ASN A 238 -20.53 -6.97 19.91
C ASN A 238 -19.57 -7.82 19.07
N GLY A 239 -19.43 -7.55 17.78
CA GLY A 239 -18.48 -8.29 16.94
C GLY A 239 -18.81 -8.28 15.47
N TYR A 240 -18.65 -9.43 14.83
CA TYR A 240 -18.83 -9.58 13.39
C TYR A 240 -19.66 -10.82 13.10
N ARG A 241 -20.63 -10.67 12.20
CA ARG A 241 -21.42 -11.79 11.69
C ARG A 241 -21.01 -12.10 10.26
N LEU A 242 -20.73 -13.38 10.00
CA LEU A 242 -20.37 -13.84 8.67
C LEU A 242 -21.55 -13.64 7.70
N ILE A 243 -21.30 -12.99 6.58
CA ILE A 243 -22.19 -12.91 5.43
C ILE A 243 -21.84 -14.04 4.46
N ASP A 244 -20.55 -14.18 4.12
CA ASP A 244 -20.11 -15.19 3.16
C ASP A 244 -18.62 -15.56 3.32
N GLN A 245 -18.25 -16.70 2.73
CA GLN A 245 -16.88 -17.20 2.67
C GLN A 245 -16.57 -17.73 1.26
N PHE A 246 -15.44 -17.28 0.72
CA PHE A 246 -14.97 -17.63 -0.62
C PHE A 246 -13.64 -18.37 -0.56
N ALA A 247 -13.62 -19.59 -1.08
CA ALA A 247 -12.39 -20.35 -1.27
C ALA A 247 -11.63 -19.88 -2.51
N THR A 248 -10.30 -19.88 -2.45
CA THR A 248 -9.42 -19.61 -3.61
C THR A 248 -9.62 -18.24 -4.28
N THR A 249 -9.67 -17.19 -3.47
CA THR A 249 -9.82 -15.80 -3.91
C THR A 249 -8.46 -15.16 -4.16
N ARG A 250 -8.41 -14.19 -5.09
CA ARG A 250 -7.23 -13.35 -5.31
C ARG A 250 -7.63 -11.89 -5.15
N ILE A 251 -6.74 -11.12 -4.54
CA ILE A 251 -6.89 -9.67 -4.43
C ILE A 251 -6.29 -8.97 -5.66
N PRO A 252 -6.79 -7.78 -6.05
CA PRO A 252 -7.90 -7.04 -5.42
C PRO A 252 -9.27 -7.64 -5.71
N VAL A 253 -10.22 -7.37 -4.80
CA VAL A 253 -11.66 -7.59 -4.99
C VAL A 253 -12.26 -6.35 -5.64
N ILE A 254 -12.75 -6.46 -6.87
CA ILE A 254 -13.39 -5.38 -7.61
C ILE A 254 -14.87 -5.32 -7.22
N VAL A 255 -15.31 -4.20 -6.70
CA VAL A 255 -16.71 -3.95 -6.35
C VAL A 255 -17.32 -3.03 -7.40
N SER A 256 -18.34 -3.53 -8.11
CA SER A 256 -19.03 -2.78 -9.16
C SER A 256 -20.13 -1.86 -8.59
N ASN A 257 -20.64 -0.94 -9.41
CA ASN A 257 -21.83 -0.15 -9.08
C ASN A 257 -23.15 -0.90 -9.32
N GLU A 258 -23.11 -2.06 -9.98
CA GLU A 258 -24.30 -2.89 -10.20
C GLU A 258 -24.68 -3.60 -8.90
N LYS A 259 -25.99 -3.71 -8.65
CA LYS A 259 -26.52 -4.37 -7.47
C LYS A 259 -27.48 -5.50 -7.82
N ASN A 260 -27.43 -6.56 -7.01
CA ASN A 260 -28.38 -7.66 -7.01
C ASN A 260 -28.91 -7.85 -5.59
N HIS A 261 -30.25 -7.90 -5.45
CA HIS A 261 -30.91 -7.98 -4.14
C HIS A 261 -30.46 -6.92 -3.12
N GLY A 262 -30.13 -5.71 -3.61
CA GLY A 262 -29.69 -4.59 -2.77
C GLY A 262 -28.18 -4.52 -2.51
N TRP A 263 -27.42 -5.54 -2.90
CA TRP A 263 -25.98 -5.65 -2.64
C TRP A 263 -25.16 -5.49 -3.92
N LYS A 264 -24.04 -4.77 -3.85
CA LYS A 264 -23.11 -4.58 -4.97
C LYS A 264 -22.48 -5.90 -5.41
N ASN A 265 -22.29 -6.06 -6.71
CA ASN A 265 -21.62 -7.23 -7.27
C ASN A 265 -20.11 -7.15 -7.05
N ILE A 266 -19.50 -8.30 -6.76
CA ILE A 266 -18.07 -8.43 -6.44
C ILE A 266 -17.38 -9.34 -7.46
N THR A 267 -16.16 -9.01 -7.82
CA THR A 267 -15.44 -9.70 -8.89
C THR A 267 -13.95 -9.80 -8.57
N TRP A 268 -13.33 -10.94 -8.87
CA TRP A 268 -11.87 -11.06 -8.82
C TRP A 268 -11.34 -11.96 -9.92
N LEU A 269 -10.02 -11.89 -10.13
CA LEU A 269 -9.33 -12.70 -11.11
C LEU A 269 -9.12 -14.11 -10.57
N LYS A 270 -9.57 -15.13 -11.31
CA LYS A 270 -9.15 -16.52 -11.12
C LYS A 270 -8.07 -16.87 -12.13
N SER A 271 -6.97 -17.43 -11.65
CA SER A 271 -5.91 -17.98 -12.50
C SER A 271 -5.18 -19.13 -11.80
N GLY A 272 -4.48 -19.96 -12.59
CA GLY A 272 -3.78 -21.16 -12.11
C GLY A 272 -4.48 -22.48 -12.50
N GLY A 273 -3.81 -23.60 -12.24
CA GLY A 273 -4.37 -24.94 -12.50
C GLY A 273 -4.51 -25.35 -13.96
N GLY A 274 -3.83 -24.66 -14.89
CA GLY A 274 -3.90 -24.95 -16.33
C GLY A 274 -5.10 -24.34 -17.07
N TYR A 275 -5.91 -23.53 -16.39
CA TYR A 275 -7.06 -22.83 -16.98
C TYR A 275 -6.70 -21.42 -17.48
N PRO A 276 -7.40 -20.91 -18.52
CA PRO A 276 -7.32 -19.51 -18.90
C PRO A 276 -7.72 -18.61 -17.74
N SER A 277 -7.00 -17.50 -17.56
CA SER A 277 -7.35 -16.49 -16.56
C SER A 277 -8.70 -15.85 -16.92
N LEU A 278 -9.62 -15.80 -15.94
CA LEU A 278 -10.96 -15.24 -16.08
C LEU A 278 -11.30 -14.41 -14.85
N TYR A 279 -12.04 -13.32 -15.05
CA TYR A 279 -12.70 -12.65 -13.94
C TYR A 279 -14.01 -13.37 -13.63
N LEU A 280 -14.25 -13.67 -12.35
CA LEU A 280 -15.47 -14.30 -11.87
C LEU A 280 -16.30 -13.29 -11.09
N THR A 281 -17.53 -13.06 -11.54
CA THR A 281 -18.47 -12.14 -10.88
C THR A 281 -19.44 -12.91 -10.00
N TYR A 282 -19.56 -12.44 -8.77
CA TYR A 282 -20.47 -12.97 -7.77
C TYR A 282 -21.58 -11.95 -7.52
N MET A 283 -22.82 -12.44 -7.53
CA MET A 283 -24.02 -11.64 -7.31
C MET A 283 -24.75 -12.14 -6.07
N PHE A 284 -25.25 -11.23 -5.24
CA PHE A 284 -26.00 -11.61 -4.05
C PHE A 284 -27.39 -12.12 -4.44
N ASN A 285 -27.77 -13.29 -3.91
CA ASN A 285 -29.07 -13.94 -4.20
C ASN A 285 -30.14 -13.65 -3.13
N GLY A 286 -29.86 -12.73 -2.20
CA GLY A 286 -30.70 -12.45 -1.03
C GLY A 286 -30.27 -13.18 0.24
N LYS A 287 -29.32 -14.13 0.15
CA LYS A 287 -28.74 -14.82 1.31
C LYS A 287 -27.21 -14.89 1.27
N HIS A 288 -26.62 -15.16 0.13
CA HIS A 288 -25.18 -15.25 -0.08
C HIS A 288 -24.82 -14.87 -1.53
N TYR A 289 -23.55 -14.65 -1.79
CA TYR A 289 -22.99 -14.37 -3.11
C TYR A 289 -22.82 -15.67 -3.90
N VAL A 290 -23.30 -15.68 -5.14
CA VAL A 290 -23.21 -16.82 -6.06
C VAL A 290 -22.40 -16.43 -7.28
N GLU A 291 -21.47 -17.29 -7.72
CA GLU A 291 -20.77 -17.12 -8.99
C GLU A 291 -21.79 -17.19 -10.15
N THR A 292 -21.90 -16.12 -10.94
CA THR A 292 -22.93 -16.02 -11.99
C THR A 292 -22.35 -15.80 -13.38
N GLN A 293 -21.22 -15.10 -13.49
CA GLN A 293 -20.64 -14.73 -14.77
C GLN A 293 -19.13 -14.89 -14.75
N SER A 294 -18.57 -15.20 -15.92
CA SER A 294 -17.14 -15.14 -16.15
C SER A 294 -16.83 -14.29 -17.37
N THR A 295 -15.79 -13.47 -17.27
CA THR A 295 -15.32 -12.63 -18.38
C THR A 295 -13.82 -12.83 -18.62
N SER A 296 -13.37 -12.53 -19.83
CA SER A 296 -11.96 -12.69 -20.21
C SER A 296 -11.06 -11.77 -19.36
N SER A 297 -9.94 -12.30 -18.87
CA SER A 297 -8.95 -11.50 -18.14
C SER A 297 -8.28 -10.39 -18.95
N LYS A 298 -8.50 -10.33 -20.28
CA LYS A 298 -7.99 -9.24 -21.13
C LYS A 298 -8.72 -7.91 -20.89
N LYS A 299 -9.93 -7.95 -20.34
CA LYS A 299 -10.73 -6.77 -20.00
C LYS A 299 -10.96 -6.78 -18.50
N VAL A 300 -10.39 -5.80 -17.81
CA VAL A 300 -10.64 -5.60 -16.37
C VAL A 300 -12.10 -5.14 -16.19
N PRO A 301 -12.89 -5.78 -15.31
CA PRO A 301 -14.24 -5.34 -14.97
C PRO A 301 -14.26 -3.92 -14.42
N GLU A 302 -15.32 -3.18 -14.72
CA GLU A 302 -15.54 -1.85 -14.14
C GLU A 302 -15.91 -1.97 -12.65
N GLY A 303 -15.32 -1.11 -11.82
CA GLY A 303 -15.57 -1.10 -10.38
C GLY A 303 -14.39 -0.53 -9.59
N LYS A 304 -14.62 -0.31 -8.29
CA LYS A 304 -13.57 0.11 -7.36
C LYS A 304 -12.85 -1.14 -6.83
N PRO A 305 -11.52 -1.22 -6.93
CA PRO A 305 -10.77 -2.31 -6.30
C PRO A 305 -10.70 -2.11 -4.78
N TYR A 306 -10.80 -3.20 -4.05
CA TYR A 306 -10.63 -3.33 -2.61
C TYR A 306 -9.58 -4.39 -2.30
N LEU A 307 -8.93 -4.28 -1.15
CA LEU A 307 -7.75 -5.06 -0.79
C LEU A 307 -6.65 -4.94 -1.87
N SER A 308 -6.40 -3.71 -2.35
CA SER A 308 -5.56 -3.47 -3.52
C SER A 308 -4.14 -3.04 -3.16
N GLY A 309 -3.16 -3.88 -3.46
CA GLY A 309 -1.77 -3.55 -3.26
C GLY A 309 -0.85 -4.72 -3.56
N GLU A 310 0.46 -4.49 -3.42
CA GLU A 310 1.41 -5.61 -3.33
C GLU A 310 1.43 -6.08 -1.88
N LEU A 311 0.64 -7.11 -1.59
CA LEU A 311 0.56 -7.71 -0.27
C LEU A 311 1.55 -8.88 -0.16
N THR A 312 2.52 -8.76 0.72
CA THR A 312 3.37 -9.88 1.13
C THR A 312 2.81 -10.52 2.40
N PHE A 313 3.23 -11.76 2.67
CA PHE A 313 2.84 -12.43 3.90
C PHE A 313 3.22 -11.63 5.15
N HIS A 314 4.33 -10.88 5.12
CA HIS A 314 4.81 -10.16 6.31
C HIS A 314 4.04 -8.89 6.64
N ASP A 315 3.30 -8.35 5.67
CA ASP A 315 2.50 -7.13 5.82
C ASP A 315 1.21 -7.39 6.61
N GLY A 316 0.69 -8.62 6.55
CA GLY A 316 -0.54 -8.99 7.25
C GLY A 316 -0.41 -9.03 8.77
N ILE A 317 -1.51 -8.76 9.46
CA ILE A 317 -1.65 -8.83 10.91
C ILE A 317 -1.50 -10.29 11.35
N PRO A 318 -0.66 -10.62 12.35
CA PRO A 318 -0.57 -11.97 12.92
C PRO A 318 -1.93 -12.46 13.43
N LEU A 319 -2.36 -13.64 12.96
CA LEU A 319 -3.53 -14.33 13.52
C LEU A 319 -3.04 -15.44 14.45
N GLU A 320 -3.22 -15.27 15.76
CA GLU A 320 -2.85 -16.33 16.70
C GLU A 320 -3.77 -17.55 16.57
N PRO A 321 -3.23 -18.78 16.61
CA PRO A 321 -4.02 -20.00 16.58
C PRO A 321 -4.89 -20.18 17.83
N ASN A 322 -5.92 -21.01 17.69
CA ASN A 322 -6.69 -21.50 18.82
C ASN A 322 -5.80 -22.35 19.75
N LYS A 323 -6.05 -22.22 21.05
CA LYS A 323 -5.42 -23.08 22.07
C LYS A 323 -6.05 -24.46 22.08
#